data_AF-A0A2K2CTM8-F1
#
_entry.id   AF-A0A2K2CTM8-F1
#
_cell.length_a   1.000
_cell.length_b   1.000
_cell.length_c   1.000
_cell.angle_alpha   90.00
_cell.angle_beta   90.00
_cell.angle_gamma   90.00
#
_symmetry.space_group_name_H-M   'P 1'
#
loop_
_entity.id
_entity.type
_entity.pdbx_description
1 polymer ?
#
loop_
_entity_poly.entity_id
_entity_poly.type
_entity_poly.pdbx_seq_one_letter_code
_entity_poly.pdbx_strand_id
1 'polypeptide(L)'
;MMSWLRNGHRNIKEIPRRKGGSNPPCSARETIQPRYGSATTISTSSHLRMKGYDAMFVEPFNPLPFSETYTELTDAPRDANGRFTVKPQNLLVNVPLGKASLLDVVRVLSSYNPATVPVSEAKLAVLKILLMIPESLRFHPVRNAYILRGHTEESHLTEAVTNYVPKWPLISKLLMEWDRYDSHQPYH
;
A
#
# COMPACT_ATOMS: atom_id res chain seq x y z
N MET A 1 9.88 35.08 47.58
CA MET A 1 9.63 33.64 47.81
C MET A 1 10.45 32.86 46.79
N MET A 2 11.53 32.23 47.27
CA MET A 2 12.45 31.19 46.71
C MET A 2 12.70 31.13 45.19
N SER A 3 13.91 31.39 44.65
CA SER A 3 15.20 30.65 44.78
C SER A 3 15.08 29.16 44.44
N TRP A 4 15.80 28.68 43.42
CA TRP A 4 16.85 27.67 43.56
C TRP A 4 17.69 27.55 42.27
N LEU A 5 19.00 27.50 42.48
CA LEU A 5 20.10 27.42 41.53
C LEU A 5 20.61 25.97 41.42
N ARG A 6 21.27 25.67 40.29
CA ARG A 6 22.50 24.85 40.11
C ARG A 6 22.60 23.46 40.76
N ASN A 7 22.93 22.44 39.95
CA ASN A 7 24.33 21.97 39.74
C ASN A 7 24.41 20.62 39.02
N GLY A 8 25.50 20.42 38.25
CA GLY A 8 26.31 19.21 38.45
C GLY A 8 26.49 18.22 37.29
N HIS A 9 27.41 18.53 36.38
CA HIS A 9 28.45 17.65 35.80
C HIS A 9 28.19 16.14 35.61
N ARG A 10 28.46 15.65 34.38
CA ARG A 10 29.59 14.72 34.18
C ARG A 10 30.16 14.73 32.77
N ASN A 11 31.47 14.50 32.75
CA ASN A 11 32.48 14.81 31.75
C ASN A 11 32.81 13.51 31.00
N ILE A 12 32.76 13.49 29.66
CA ILE A 12 33.16 12.33 28.85
C ILE A 12 34.65 12.47 28.56
N LYS A 13 35.46 11.68 29.26
CA LYS A 13 36.89 11.54 28.97
C LYS A 13 37.10 10.60 27.79
N GLU A 14 37.96 11.04 26.89
CA GLU A 14 38.56 10.31 25.77
C GLU A 14 39.32 9.05 26.23
N ILE A 15 39.34 8.01 25.40
CA ILE A 15 40.33 6.92 25.44
C ILE A 15 40.86 6.68 24.00
N PRO A 16 42.19 6.64 23.77
CA PRO A 16 42.79 6.61 22.44
C PRO A 16 43.13 5.21 21.88
N ARG A 17 43.41 5.22 20.56
CA ARG A 17 43.83 4.17 19.62
C ARG A 17 44.86 3.13 20.12
N ARG A 18 44.73 1.88 19.66
CA ARG A 18 45.85 0.95 19.41
C ARG A 18 46.03 0.67 17.91
N LYS A 19 47.28 0.76 17.44
CA LYS A 19 47.77 0.40 16.11
C LYS A 19 48.33 -1.03 16.12
N GLY A 20 48.23 -1.71 14.97
CA GLY A 20 49.31 -2.51 14.37
C GLY A 20 49.22 -4.04 14.52
N GLY A 21 49.27 -4.75 13.38
CA GLY A 21 49.75 -6.14 13.33
C GLY A 21 49.24 -7.04 12.20
N SER A 22 49.87 -6.97 11.02
CA SER A 22 50.18 -8.06 10.06
C SER A 22 49.08 -8.94 9.42
N ASN A 23 48.91 -8.79 8.09
CA ASN A 23 48.50 -9.84 7.12
C ASN A 23 49.66 -10.84 6.87
N PRO A 24 49.38 -12.09 6.44
CA PRO A 24 49.62 -12.47 5.01
C PRO A 24 48.66 -13.60 4.52
N PRO A 25 48.90 -14.27 3.36
CA PRO A 25 48.77 -13.77 1.99
C PRO A 25 47.65 -14.49 1.20
N CYS A 26 47.36 -13.91 0.05
CA CYS A 26 46.49 -14.40 -1.02
C CYS A 26 46.99 -15.73 -1.62
N SER A 27 46.16 -16.78 -1.67
CA SER A 27 46.07 -17.78 -2.76
C SER A 27 45.18 -18.96 -2.36
N ALA A 28 43.99 -19.07 -2.96
CA ALA A 28 43.40 -20.33 -3.43
C ALA A 28 42.05 -20.04 -4.09
N ARG A 29 42.06 -20.14 -5.42
CA ARG A 29 40.90 -20.03 -6.31
C ARG A 29 40.22 -21.40 -6.34
N GLU A 30 39.24 -21.63 -5.47
CA GLU A 30 38.48 -22.89 -5.46
C GLU A 30 37.17 -22.69 -6.22
N THR A 31 37.19 -23.11 -7.48
CA THR A 31 36.03 -23.17 -8.36
C THR A 31 35.18 -24.36 -7.94
N ILE A 32 34.19 -24.13 -7.09
CA ILE A 32 33.17 -25.13 -6.76
C ILE A 32 32.03 -24.95 -7.75
N GLN A 33 32.00 -25.78 -8.80
CA GLN A 33 30.78 -25.98 -9.57
C GLN A 33 29.79 -26.80 -8.74
N PRO A 34 28.54 -26.35 -8.55
CA PRO A 34 27.50 -27.23 -8.06
C PRO A 34 27.06 -28.17 -9.18
N ARG A 35 27.19 -29.47 -8.89
CA ARG A 35 26.63 -30.60 -9.65
C ARG A 35 25.17 -30.34 -10.00
N TYR A 36 24.85 -30.45 -11.29
CA TYR A 36 23.51 -30.75 -11.77
C TYR A 36 23.04 -32.07 -11.14
N GLY A 37 21.92 -32.03 -10.42
CA GLY A 37 21.31 -33.19 -9.80
C GLY A 37 19.94 -32.87 -9.21
N SER A 38 18.91 -33.32 -9.92
CA SER A 38 17.50 -33.42 -9.52
C SER A 38 16.63 -32.18 -9.69
N ALA A 39 15.99 -32.12 -10.86
CA ALA A 39 14.78 -31.35 -11.09
C ALA A 39 13.66 -31.88 -10.17
N THR A 40 13.51 -31.26 -9.00
CA THR A 40 12.23 -31.28 -8.30
C THR A 40 11.28 -30.46 -9.15
N THR A 41 10.44 -31.13 -9.95
CA THR A 41 9.23 -30.52 -10.51
C THR A 41 8.38 -30.03 -9.36
N ILE A 42 8.61 -28.79 -8.93
CA ILE A 42 7.65 -28.02 -8.16
C ILE A 42 6.48 -27.84 -9.12
N SER A 43 5.46 -28.68 -8.92
CA SER A 43 4.15 -28.57 -9.55
C SER A 43 3.69 -27.13 -9.38
N THR A 44 3.88 -26.33 -10.42
CA THR A 44 3.50 -24.93 -10.49
C THR A 44 1.97 -24.95 -10.53
N SER A 45 1.36 -24.89 -9.35
CA SER A 45 -0.08 -24.72 -9.19
C SER A 45 -0.48 -23.47 -9.96
N SER A 46 -1.06 -23.69 -11.13
CA SER A 46 -1.45 -22.72 -12.14
C SER A 46 -2.71 -21.93 -11.75
N HIS A 47 -2.95 -21.71 -10.46
CA HIS A 47 -4.23 -21.23 -9.94
C HIS A 47 -4.18 -19.96 -9.08
N LEU A 48 -3.05 -19.25 -9.03
CA LEU A 48 -2.97 -17.96 -8.33
C LEU A 48 -2.72 -16.78 -9.29
N ARG A 49 -3.19 -16.88 -10.53
CA ARG A 49 -3.12 -15.78 -11.49
C ARG A 49 -4.25 -14.78 -11.22
N MET A 50 -3.94 -13.49 -11.04
CA MET A 50 -4.94 -12.42 -11.16
C MET A 50 -5.51 -12.51 -12.58
N LYS A 51 -6.74 -13.04 -12.74
CA LYS A 51 -7.37 -13.21 -14.06
C LYS A 51 -7.30 -11.88 -14.85
N GLY A 52 -6.50 -11.86 -15.91
CA GLY A 52 -6.36 -10.71 -16.82
C GLY A 52 -5.06 -9.91 -16.73
N TYR A 53 -4.22 -10.10 -15.71
CA TYR A 53 -2.97 -9.35 -15.53
C TYR A 53 -1.70 -10.15 -15.88
N ASP A 54 -1.85 -11.44 -16.17
CA ASP A 54 -0.73 -12.34 -16.53
C ASP A 54 0.07 -11.89 -17.75
N ALA A 55 -0.54 -11.09 -18.63
CA ALA A 55 0.12 -10.53 -19.80
C ALA A 55 0.67 -9.11 -19.58
N MET A 56 0.36 -8.46 -18.46
CA MET A 56 0.79 -7.08 -18.20
C MET A 56 2.20 -6.99 -17.59
N PHE A 57 2.67 -8.04 -16.93
CA PHE A 57 3.99 -8.08 -16.31
C PHE A 57 4.81 -9.22 -16.90
N VAL A 58 6.00 -8.89 -17.42
CA VAL A 58 6.86 -9.80 -18.21
C VAL A 58 7.83 -10.59 -17.30
N GLU A 59 8.01 -10.15 -16.06
CA GLU A 59 8.92 -10.74 -15.08
C GLU A 59 8.22 -11.77 -14.18
N PRO A 60 8.95 -12.68 -13.49
CA PRO A 60 8.37 -13.56 -12.49
C PRO A 60 7.72 -12.73 -11.37
N PHE A 61 6.40 -12.57 -11.47
CA PHE A 61 5.59 -11.86 -10.50
C PHE A 61 5.01 -12.87 -9.50
N ASN A 62 5.12 -12.54 -8.21
CA ASN A 62 4.41 -13.23 -7.16
C ASN A 62 3.06 -12.54 -6.97
N PRO A 63 1.95 -13.16 -7.41
CA PRO A 63 0.64 -12.55 -7.31
C PRO A 63 0.21 -12.38 -5.86
N LEU A 64 -0.48 -11.29 -5.58
CA LEU A 64 -1.15 -11.12 -4.31
C LEU A 64 -2.25 -12.20 -4.19
N PRO A 65 -2.45 -12.77 -2.99
CA PRO A 65 -3.46 -13.82 -2.78
C PRO A 65 -4.89 -13.27 -2.73
N PHE A 66 -5.13 -12.05 -3.23
CA PHE A 66 -6.42 -11.37 -3.25
C PHE A 66 -6.54 -10.40 -4.44
N SER A 67 -7.78 -10.11 -4.85
CA SER A 67 -8.10 -9.09 -5.86
C SER A 67 -8.06 -7.66 -5.32
N GLU A 68 -7.95 -6.71 -6.25
CA GLU A 68 -8.00 -5.26 -6.07
C GLU A 68 -9.42 -4.70 -5.81
N THR A 69 -10.47 -5.53 -5.89
CA THR A 69 -11.84 -5.04 -5.68
C THR A 69 -12.04 -4.59 -4.23
N TYR A 70 -12.76 -3.48 -4.03
CA TYR A 70 -13.12 -3.01 -2.67
C TYR A 70 -13.77 -4.10 -1.83
N THR A 71 -14.57 -4.95 -2.48
CA THR A 71 -15.23 -6.11 -1.89
C THR A 71 -14.26 -7.06 -1.18
N GLU A 72 -13.14 -7.34 -1.81
CA GLU A 72 -12.14 -8.28 -1.31
C GLU A 72 -11.14 -7.60 -0.39
N LEU A 73 -10.83 -6.33 -0.63
CA LEU A 73 -9.92 -5.54 0.21
C LEU A 73 -10.52 -5.16 1.56
N THR A 74 -11.84 -4.96 1.66
CA THR A 74 -12.52 -4.60 2.93
C THR A 74 -13.01 -5.80 3.72
N ASP A 75 -12.84 -7.03 3.21
CA ASP A 75 -13.41 -8.26 3.79
C ASP A 75 -14.90 -8.09 4.16
N ALA A 76 -15.69 -7.51 3.24
CA ALA A 76 -17.05 -7.10 3.55
C ALA A 76 -17.91 -8.30 3.98
N PRO A 77 -18.57 -8.22 5.16
CA PRO A 77 -19.32 -9.34 5.71
C PRO A 77 -20.50 -9.73 4.82
N ARG A 78 -20.72 -11.04 4.72
CA ARG A 78 -21.82 -11.64 3.94
C ARG A 78 -22.76 -12.42 4.84
N ASP A 79 -24.05 -12.39 4.50
CA ASP A 79 -25.07 -13.21 5.15
C ASP A 79 -24.97 -14.68 4.66
N ALA A 80 -25.81 -15.54 5.24
CA ALA A 80 -25.90 -16.95 4.85
C ALA A 80 -26.30 -17.17 3.38
N ASN A 81 -26.86 -16.15 2.72
CA ASN A 81 -27.27 -16.18 1.31
C ASN A 81 -26.19 -15.58 0.38
N GLY A 82 -25.01 -15.25 0.92
CA GLY A 82 -23.90 -14.65 0.17
C GLY A 82 -24.07 -13.17 -0.17
N ARG A 83 -25.12 -12.51 0.34
CA ARG A 83 -25.37 -11.07 0.15
C ARG A 83 -24.57 -10.27 1.16
N PHE A 84 -24.13 -9.08 0.78
CA PHE A 84 -23.44 -8.18 1.71
C PHE A 84 -24.39 -7.66 2.78
N THR A 85 -24.00 -7.82 4.05
CA THR A 85 -24.71 -7.18 5.17
C THR A 85 -24.36 -5.69 5.25
N VAL A 86 -23.12 -5.35 4.90
CA VAL A 86 -22.64 -3.97 4.74
C VAL A 86 -22.04 -3.81 3.36
N LYS A 87 -22.44 -2.76 2.63
CA LYS A 87 -21.86 -2.48 1.31
C LYS A 87 -20.35 -2.24 1.45
N PRO A 88 -19.49 -2.89 0.65
CA PRO A 88 -18.04 -2.78 0.80
C PRO A 88 -17.52 -1.34 0.82
N GLN A 89 -18.08 -0.48 -0.03
CA GLN A 89 -17.67 0.92 -0.08
C GLN A 89 -17.95 1.69 1.21
N ASN A 90 -18.96 1.31 1.99
CA ASN A 90 -19.24 1.98 3.26
C ASN A 90 -18.15 1.68 4.29
N LEU A 91 -17.40 0.59 4.15
CA LEU A 91 -16.29 0.25 5.05
C LEU A 91 -15.06 1.13 4.79
N LEU A 92 -15.01 1.85 3.67
CA LEU A 92 -13.91 2.76 3.32
C LEU A 92 -13.80 3.96 4.26
N VAL A 93 -14.87 4.30 4.98
CA VAL A 93 -14.84 5.37 6.00
C VAL A 93 -13.94 5.03 7.18
N ASN A 94 -13.64 3.74 7.39
CA ASN A 94 -12.79 3.25 8.46
C ASN A 94 -11.32 3.15 8.05
N VAL A 95 -10.97 3.50 6.80
CA VAL A 95 -9.60 3.41 6.32
C VAL A 95 -8.85 4.68 6.71
N PRO A 96 -7.76 4.58 7.49
CA PRO A 96 -7.01 5.75 7.89
C PRO A 96 -6.14 6.25 6.73
N LEU A 97 -6.22 7.55 6.48
CA LEU A 97 -5.53 8.27 5.42
C LEU A 97 -4.65 9.38 5.98
N GLY A 98 -3.56 9.68 5.31
CA GLY A 98 -2.63 10.75 5.69
C GLY A 98 -1.18 10.33 5.56
N LYS A 99 -0.26 11.25 5.87
CA LYS A 99 1.18 11.03 5.68
C LYS A 99 1.70 9.82 6.45
N ALA A 100 1.33 9.67 7.72
CA ALA A 100 1.74 8.53 8.55
C ALA A 100 1.22 7.20 7.98
N SER A 101 -0.06 7.17 7.58
CA SER A 101 -0.65 5.99 6.93
C SER A 101 0.01 5.65 5.60
N LEU A 102 0.43 6.64 4.81
CA LEU A 102 1.17 6.38 3.56
C LEU A 102 2.59 5.84 3.81
N LEU A 103 3.29 6.35 4.83
CA LEU A 103 4.62 5.83 5.20
C LEU A 103 4.55 4.37 5.69
N ASP A 104 3.53 4.05 6.49
CA ASP A 104 3.23 2.70 6.94
C ASP A 104 3.00 1.75 5.76
N VAL A 105 2.16 2.16 4.79
CA VAL A 105 1.91 1.42 3.56
C VAL A 105 3.17 1.17 2.76
N VAL A 106 4.00 2.20 2.55
CA VAL A 106 5.26 2.07 1.81
C VAL A 106 6.17 1.05 2.51
N ARG A 107 6.23 1.08 3.84
CA ARG A 107 6.99 0.09 4.61
C ARG A 107 6.46 -1.32 4.40
N VAL A 108 5.15 -1.55 4.58
CA VAL A 108 4.53 -2.88 4.42
C VAL A 108 4.73 -3.43 3.01
N LEU A 109 4.48 -2.61 1.98
CA LEU A 109 4.55 -3.05 0.59
C LEU A 109 5.98 -3.21 0.07
N SER A 110 6.92 -2.36 0.49
CA SER A 110 8.33 -2.46 0.06
C SER A 110 9.07 -3.65 0.67
N SER A 111 8.68 -4.09 1.87
CA SER A 111 9.22 -5.29 2.51
C SER A 111 8.21 -6.45 2.50
N TYR A 112 7.29 -6.48 1.54
CA TYR A 112 6.25 -7.49 1.50
C TYR A 112 6.84 -8.88 1.35
N ASN A 113 6.53 -9.76 2.30
CA ASN A 113 6.83 -11.18 2.26
C ASN A 113 5.58 -11.95 2.67
N PRO A 114 4.99 -12.79 1.79
CA PRO A 114 3.76 -13.51 2.08
C PRO A 114 3.89 -14.51 3.24
N ALA A 115 5.12 -14.91 3.61
CA ALA A 115 5.35 -15.80 4.74
C ALA A 115 5.28 -15.08 6.10
N THR A 116 5.42 -13.75 6.14
CA THR A 116 5.52 -12.97 7.38
C THR A 116 4.44 -11.91 7.54
N VAL A 117 3.92 -11.36 6.44
CA VAL A 117 2.90 -10.31 6.46
C VAL A 117 1.51 -10.96 6.37
N PRO A 118 0.62 -10.76 7.36
CA PRO A 118 -0.76 -11.23 7.28
C PRO A 118 -1.50 -10.68 6.06
N VAL A 119 -2.36 -11.50 5.46
CA VAL A 119 -3.16 -11.11 4.29
C VAL A 119 -4.01 -9.86 4.57
N SER A 120 -4.58 -9.74 5.77
CA SER A 120 -5.38 -8.58 6.17
C SER A 120 -4.56 -7.27 6.20
N GLU A 121 -3.30 -7.34 6.62
CA GLU A 121 -2.40 -6.19 6.64
C GLU A 121 -2.02 -5.77 5.22
N ALA A 122 -1.73 -6.74 4.35
CA ALA A 122 -1.47 -6.49 2.93
C ALA A 122 -2.70 -5.90 2.22
N LYS A 123 -3.91 -6.42 2.47
CA LYS A 123 -5.17 -5.86 1.95
C LYS A 123 -5.37 -4.41 2.39
N LEU A 124 -5.17 -4.12 3.67
CA LEU A 124 -5.29 -2.76 4.19
C LEU A 124 -4.25 -1.83 3.56
N ALA A 125 -3.00 -2.28 3.39
CA ALA A 125 -1.95 -1.49 2.76
C ALA A 125 -2.30 -1.15 1.29
N VAL A 126 -2.77 -2.13 0.53
CA VAL A 126 -3.26 -1.94 -0.85
C VAL A 126 -4.48 -1.02 -0.89
N LEU A 127 -5.40 -1.14 0.07
CA LEU A 127 -6.57 -0.29 0.13
C LEU A 127 -6.21 1.18 0.40
N LYS A 128 -5.31 1.43 1.35
CA LYS A 128 -4.78 2.77 1.66
C LYS A 128 -4.11 3.38 0.43
N ILE A 129 -3.21 2.65 -0.26
CA ILE A 129 -2.51 3.20 -1.44
C ILE A 129 -3.48 3.50 -2.58
N LEU A 130 -4.50 2.66 -2.79
CA LEU A 130 -5.52 2.83 -3.81
C LEU A 130 -6.36 4.10 -3.54
N LEU A 131 -6.77 4.33 -2.29
CA LEU A 131 -7.50 5.55 -1.92
C LEU A 131 -6.62 6.80 -2.04
N MET A 132 -5.37 6.72 -1.59
CA MET A 132 -4.50 7.88 -1.53
C MET A 132 -3.91 8.27 -2.89
N ILE A 133 -3.69 7.33 -3.81
CA ILE A 133 -3.06 7.61 -5.12
C ILE A 133 -4.11 7.67 -6.24
N PRO A 134 -4.58 6.56 -6.84
CA PRO A 134 -5.46 6.65 -8.01
C PRO A 134 -6.81 7.30 -7.69
N GLU A 135 -7.43 7.04 -6.55
CA GLU A 135 -8.73 7.65 -6.23
C GLU A 135 -8.63 9.14 -5.91
N SER A 136 -7.51 9.59 -5.34
CA SER A 136 -7.29 11.02 -5.10
C SER A 136 -7.06 11.81 -6.38
N LEU A 137 -6.54 11.15 -7.43
CA LEU A 137 -6.43 11.72 -8.78
C LEU A 137 -7.79 11.79 -9.48
N ARG A 138 -8.68 10.82 -9.24
CA ARG A 138 -10.04 10.80 -9.81
C ARG A 138 -10.97 11.79 -9.11
N PHE A 139 -10.85 11.92 -7.79
CA PHE A 139 -11.81 12.64 -6.96
C PHE A 139 -11.14 13.63 -6.02
N HIS A 140 -11.33 14.93 -6.28
CA HIS A 140 -10.89 16.00 -5.37
C HIS A 140 -11.35 15.81 -3.92
N PRO A 141 -12.58 15.36 -3.62
CA PRO A 141 -12.98 15.14 -2.23
C PRO A 141 -12.16 14.06 -1.50
N VAL A 142 -11.71 13.02 -2.20
CA VAL A 142 -10.82 11.98 -1.64
C VAL A 142 -9.45 12.59 -1.32
N ARG A 143 -8.89 13.36 -2.26
CA ARG A 143 -7.63 14.11 -2.06
C ARG A 143 -7.71 15.08 -0.89
N ASN A 144 -8.78 15.86 -0.83
CA ASN A 144 -8.98 16.90 0.17
C ASN A 144 -9.16 16.34 1.58
N ALA A 145 -9.66 15.10 1.71
CA ALA A 145 -9.85 14.46 3.00
C ALA A 145 -8.55 14.38 3.83
N TYR A 146 -7.40 14.17 3.17
CA TYR A 146 -6.11 14.00 3.84
C TYR A 146 -5.08 15.10 3.54
N ILE A 147 -5.23 15.88 2.46
CA ILE A 147 -4.31 17.00 2.17
C ILE A 147 -4.61 18.22 3.05
N LEU A 148 -5.89 18.53 3.30
CA LEU A 148 -6.28 19.76 4.00
C LEU A 148 -6.11 19.69 5.52
N ARG A 149 -5.96 18.48 6.09
CA ARG A 149 -5.83 18.27 7.54
C ARG A 149 -4.40 18.39 8.09
N GLY A 150 -3.46 18.84 7.26
CA GLY A 150 -2.06 18.96 7.64
C GLY A 150 -1.35 17.61 7.76
N HIS A 151 -0.02 17.63 7.79
CA HIS A 151 0.81 16.42 7.72
C HIS A 151 0.82 15.55 8.99
N THR A 152 0.11 15.95 10.04
CA THR A 152 0.23 15.36 11.39
C THR A 152 -1.00 14.59 11.83
N GLU A 153 -2.18 14.82 11.25
CA GLU A 153 -3.42 14.16 11.67
C GLU A 153 -3.81 13.02 10.73
N GLU A 154 -4.29 11.92 11.32
CA GLU A 154 -4.97 10.86 10.60
C GLU A 154 -6.37 11.33 10.19
N SER A 155 -6.77 10.99 8.97
CA SER A 155 -8.01 11.44 8.36
C SER A 155 -8.78 10.28 7.76
N HIS A 156 -10.08 10.49 7.54
CA HIS A 156 -11.00 9.46 7.07
C HIS A 156 -11.92 10.05 6.02
N LEU A 157 -12.41 9.20 5.11
CA LEU A 157 -13.43 9.59 4.14
C LEU A 157 -14.80 9.70 4.80
N THR A 158 -15.66 10.57 4.27
CA THR A 158 -17.07 10.63 4.69
C THR A 158 -17.90 9.59 3.94
N GLU A 159 -19.05 9.21 4.50
CA GLU A 159 -20.00 8.30 3.85
C GLU A 159 -20.47 8.81 2.48
N ALA A 160 -20.63 10.14 2.34
CA ALA A 160 -21.00 10.74 1.08
C ALA A 160 -19.94 10.45 0.00
N VAL A 161 -18.65 10.61 0.35
CA VAL A 161 -17.53 10.36 -0.56
C VAL A 161 -17.46 8.91 -0.98
N THR A 162 -17.51 8.00 -0.01
CA THR A 162 -17.34 6.57 -0.26
C THR A 162 -18.45 5.96 -1.12
N ASN A 163 -19.66 6.55 -1.10
CA ASN A 163 -20.78 6.09 -1.92
C ASN A 163 -20.64 6.32 -3.43
N TYR A 164 -19.79 7.26 -3.87
CA TYR A 164 -19.59 7.54 -5.29
C TYR A 164 -18.23 7.14 -5.83
N VAL A 165 -17.24 6.86 -4.97
CA VAL A 165 -15.93 6.34 -5.41
C VAL A 165 -16.06 5.14 -6.37
N PRO A 166 -16.88 4.09 -6.08
CA PRO A 166 -17.07 2.98 -7.02
C PRO A 166 -17.81 3.37 -8.30
N LYS A 167 -18.46 4.55 -8.34
CA LYS A 167 -19.27 5.02 -9.46
C LYS A 167 -18.47 5.84 -10.47
N TRP A 168 -17.13 5.88 -10.36
CA TRP A 168 -16.27 6.60 -11.31
C TRP A 168 -16.65 6.36 -12.79
N PRO A 169 -16.79 5.11 -13.29
CA PRO A 169 -17.12 4.89 -14.70
C PRO A 169 -18.49 5.47 -15.11
N LEU A 170 -19.46 5.42 -14.20
CA LEU A 170 -20.79 5.99 -14.43
C LEU A 170 -20.73 7.52 -14.48
N ILE A 171 -20.00 8.15 -13.56
CA ILE A 171 -19.79 9.60 -13.54
C ILE A 171 -19.09 10.04 -14.83
N SER A 172 -18.02 9.35 -15.23
CA SER A 172 -17.32 9.65 -16.48
C SER A 172 -18.25 9.55 -17.69
N LYS A 173 -19.08 8.51 -17.77
CA LYS A 173 -20.07 8.36 -18.85
C LYS A 173 -21.08 9.50 -18.86
N LEU A 174 -21.62 9.87 -17.70
CA LEU A 174 -22.60 10.96 -17.58
C LEU A 174 -21.98 12.32 -17.97
N LEU A 175 -20.72 12.57 -17.62
CA LEU A 175 -20.01 13.78 -18.04
C LEU A 175 -19.83 13.85 -19.57
N MET A 176 -19.49 12.72 -20.21
CA MET A 176 -19.41 12.64 -21.67
C MET A 176 -20.78 12.77 -22.36
N GLU A 177 -21.85 12.32 -21.72
CA GLU A 177 -23.22 12.55 -22.21
C GLU A 177 -23.62 14.01 -22.08
N TRP A 178 -23.30 14.65 -20.95
CA TRP A 178 -23.60 16.06 -20.73
C TRP A 178 -22.90 16.96 -21.75
N ASP A 179 -21.60 16.77 -22.00
CA ASP A 179 -20.86 17.52 -23.02
C ASP A 179 -21.48 17.40 -24.43
N ARG A 180 -21.98 16.20 -24.76
CA ARG A 180 -22.73 15.96 -26.00
C ARG A 180 -24.07 16.69 -26.03
N TYR A 181 -24.80 16.78 -24.93
CA TYR A 181 -26.08 17.51 -24.91
C TYR A 181 -25.89 19.03 -24.98
N ASP A 182 -24.86 19.56 -24.31
CA ASP A 182 -24.59 21.00 -24.26
C ASP A 182 -24.14 21.53 -25.63
N SER A 183 -23.31 20.76 -26.35
CA SER A 183 -22.86 21.08 -27.72
C SER A 183 -23.96 21.05 -28.79
N HIS A 184 -25.16 20.54 -28.48
CA HIS A 184 -26.30 20.47 -29.42
C HIS A 184 -27.43 21.45 -29.07
N GLN A 185 -27.28 22.31 -28.06
CA GLN A 185 -28.21 23.40 -27.81
C GLN A 185 -27.83 24.60 -28.71
N PRO A 186 -28.61 24.95 -29.75
CA PRO A 186 -28.40 26.21 -30.46
C PRO A 186 -28.65 27.35 -29.47
N TYR A 187 -27.66 28.24 -29.32
CA TYR A 187 -27.82 29.48 -28.56
C TYR A 187 -29.09 30.19 -29.05
N HIS A 188 -30.09 30.30 -28.19
CA HIS A 188 -31.31 31.09 -28.41
C HIS A 188 -31.20 32.42 -27.67
#